data_AF-A0A8T4YLJ4-F1
#
_entry.id   AF-A0A8T4YLJ4-F1
#
_cell.length_a   1.000
_cell.length_b   1.000
_cell.length_c   1.000
_cell.angle_alpha   90.00
_cell.angle_beta   90.00
_cell.angle_gamma   90.00
#
_symmetry.space_group_name_H-M   'P 1'
#
loop_
_entity.id
_entity.type
_entity.pdbx_description
1 polymer ?
#
loop_
_entity_poly.entity_id
_entity_poly.type
_entity_poly.pdbx_seq_one_letter_code
_entity_poly.pdbx_strand_id
1 'polypeptide(L)'
;MKLFEAIVRVQDLKKTFRTSGSILQTIMGKGEQIRAVDDVSLDIMKGEVLGLVGESGSGKTTLGRLLLRLEEPDSGKIYFEGADFTAVKEQSRIREFRRRMQMIFQDPYDSINPRMRVREIVGEPLRVHGRGLNERDRFERIIEILEDVKLTPAKNYVDRYPHELSGGQRQRVAIARTLM
;
A
#
# COMPACT_ATOMS: atom_id res chain seq x y z
N MET A 1 6.76 25.04 -17.66
CA MET A 1 7.34 23.76 -18.09
C MET A 1 8.03 23.09 -16.89
N LYS A 2 7.28 22.42 -16.00
CA LYS A 2 7.83 21.66 -14.86
C LYS A 2 7.94 20.19 -15.29
N LEU A 3 9.03 19.81 -15.95
CA LEU A 3 9.13 18.50 -16.62
C LEU A 3 9.91 17.43 -15.83
N PHE A 4 10.48 17.72 -14.66
CA PHE A 4 11.28 16.72 -13.92
C PHE A 4 11.23 16.93 -12.40
N GLU A 5 10.07 16.75 -11.78
CA GLU A 5 9.97 16.68 -10.31
C GLU A 5 9.67 15.24 -9.88
N ALA A 6 10.53 14.68 -9.04
CA ALA A 6 10.32 13.37 -8.44
C ALA A 6 9.04 13.41 -7.60
N ILE A 7 8.11 12.49 -7.85
CA ILE A 7 6.90 12.35 -7.02
C ILE A 7 7.25 11.70 -5.68
N VAL A 8 8.21 10.77 -5.68
CA VAL A 8 8.79 10.17 -4.47
C VAL A 8 10.29 10.33 -4.55
N ARG A 9 10.91 10.82 -3.48
CA ARG A 9 12.36 10.87 -3.31
C ARG A 9 12.74 10.23 -1.99
N VAL A 10 13.73 9.35 -2.03
CA VAL A 10 14.27 8.62 -0.88
C VAL A 10 15.74 8.95 -0.75
N GLN A 11 16.18 9.27 0.46
CA GLN A 11 17.58 9.58 0.76
C GLN A 11 18.05 8.75 1.95
N ASP A 12 19.09 7.94 1.71
CA ASP A 12 19.91 7.22 2.68
C ASP A 12 19.06 6.40 3.67
N LEU A 13 18.01 5.75 3.15
CA LEU A 13 17.01 5.07 3.97
C LEU A 13 17.60 3.81 4.59
N LYS A 14 17.43 3.64 5.91
CA LYS A 14 17.90 2.47 6.65
C LYS A 14 16.81 1.86 7.51
N LYS A 15 16.78 0.54 7.57
CA LYS A 15 15.92 -0.22 8.48
C LYS A 15 16.57 -1.52 8.93
N THR A 16 16.63 -1.71 10.23
CA THR A 16 17.14 -2.87 10.93
C THR A 16 16.03 -3.50 11.78
N PHE A 17 15.95 -4.82 11.77
CA PHE A 17 15.11 -5.58 12.69
C PHE A 17 15.97 -6.39 13.64
N ARG A 18 15.52 -6.52 14.88
CA ARG A 18 16.11 -7.46 15.85
C ARG A 18 15.38 -8.78 15.74
N THR A 19 16.11 -9.88 15.59
CA THR A 19 15.50 -11.20 15.68
C THR A 19 15.15 -11.50 17.13
N SER A 20 13.95 -12.06 17.35
CA SER A 20 13.54 -12.55 18.67
C SER A 20 14.34 -13.82 19.00
N GLY A 21 15.54 -13.65 19.54
CA GLY A 21 16.24 -14.71 20.24
C GLY A 21 15.52 -15.07 21.55
N SER A 22 15.79 -16.27 22.06
CA SER A 22 15.27 -16.75 23.36
C SER A 22 15.46 -15.66 24.45
N ILE A 23 14.57 -15.57 25.44
CA ILE A 23 14.59 -14.51 26.49
C ILE A 23 15.99 -14.33 27.09
N LEU A 24 16.74 -15.41 27.21
CA LEU A 24 18.13 -15.45 27.69
C LEU A 24 19.13 -14.70 26.76
N GLN A 25 18.99 -14.81 25.43
CA GLN A 25 19.82 -14.08 24.45
C GLN A 25 19.46 -12.58 24.40
N THR A 26 18.19 -12.25 24.63
CA THR A 26 17.71 -10.87 24.73
C THR A 26 18.27 -10.19 25.99
N ILE A 27 18.31 -10.88 27.13
CA ILE A 27 18.91 -10.39 28.39
C ILE A 27 20.44 -10.23 28.27
N MET A 28 21.11 -11.08 27.50
CA MET A 28 22.57 -11.00 27.26
C MET A 28 22.97 -10.03 26.13
N GLY A 29 22.03 -9.28 25.53
CA GLY A 29 22.31 -8.30 24.48
C GLY A 29 22.80 -8.89 23.14
N LYS A 30 22.64 -10.20 22.92
CA LYS A 30 23.12 -10.94 21.74
C LYS A 30 21.99 -11.26 20.75
N GLY A 31 21.07 -10.32 20.54
CA GLY A 31 20.08 -10.45 19.46
C GLY A 31 20.73 -10.14 18.11
N GLU A 32 20.59 -11.03 17.13
CA GLU A 32 21.09 -10.79 15.78
C GLU A 32 20.29 -9.65 15.13
N GLN A 33 21.01 -8.70 14.52
CA GLN A 33 20.40 -7.56 13.83
C GLN A 33 20.40 -7.83 12.32
N ILE A 34 19.21 -7.82 11.72
CA ILE A 34 19.03 -7.96 10.27
C ILE A 34 18.85 -6.57 9.68
N ARG A 35 19.79 -6.15 8.83
CA ARG A 35 19.64 -4.93 8.01
C ARG A 35 18.75 -5.26 6.81
N ALA A 36 17.48 -4.88 6.89
CA ALA A 36 16.51 -5.14 5.84
C ALA A 36 16.54 -4.08 4.73
N VAL A 37 16.94 -2.86 5.06
CA VAL A 37 17.21 -1.78 4.11
C VAL A 37 18.47 -1.07 4.59
N ASP A 38 19.48 -0.94 3.73
CA ASP A 38 20.77 -0.34 4.08
C ASP A 38 21.16 0.69 3.01
N ASP A 39 21.06 1.98 3.36
CA ASP A 39 21.52 3.12 2.57
C ASP A 39 20.84 3.27 1.19
N VAL A 40 19.52 3.04 1.14
CA VAL A 40 18.78 3.13 -0.13
C VAL A 40 18.41 4.58 -0.45
N SER A 41 18.85 5.03 -1.62
CA SER A 41 18.50 6.33 -2.22
C SER A 41 17.94 6.12 -3.62
N LEU A 42 16.74 6.66 -3.89
CA LEU A 42 16.08 6.55 -5.20
C LEU A 42 15.09 7.71 -5.42
N ASP A 43 14.87 8.05 -6.68
CA ASP A 43 13.83 8.98 -7.13
C ASP A 43 12.84 8.21 -8.02
N ILE A 44 11.54 8.47 -7.84
CA ILE A 44 10.47 8.01 -8.72
C ILE A 44 9.86 9.27 -9.35
N MET A 45 9.90 9.36 -10.66
CA MET A 45 9.38 10.49 -11.42
C MET A 45 7.86 10.39 -11.61
N LYS A 46 7.19 11.52 -11.77
CA LYS A 46 5.75 11.52 -12.04
C LYS A 46 5.44 10.80 -13.36
N GLY A 47 4.60 9.78 -13.29
CA GLY A 47 4.23 8.94 -14.45
C GLY A 47 5.22 7.82 -14.77
N GLU A 48 6.29 7.69 -13.99
CA GLU A 48 7.24 6.58 -14.11
C GLU A 48 6.68 5.31 -13.49
N VAL A 49 7.00 4.17 -14.11
CA VAL A 49 6.79 2.85 -13.53
C VAL A 49 8.15 2.28 -13.12
N LEU A 50 8.40 2.25 -11.81
CA LEU A 50 9.63 1.67 -11.26
C LEU A 50 9.42 0.19 -10.90
N GLY A 51 10.25 -0.68 -11.47
CA GLY A 51 10.31 -2.09 -11.10
C GLY A 51 11.44 -2.37 -10.10
N LEU A 52 11.10 -2.94 -8.93
CA LEU A 52 12.06 -3.37 -7.92
C LEU A 52 12.17 -4.91 -7.91
N VAL A 53 13.33 -5.43 -8.30
CA VAL A 53 13.60 -6.87 -8.41
C VAL A 53 14.70 -7.32 -7.44
N GLY A 54 14.69 -8.59 -7.06
CA GLY A 54 15.66 -9.18 -6.14
C GLY A 54 15.16 -10.49 -5.54
N GLU A 55 16.05 -11.24 -4.91
CA GLU A 55 15.75 -12.56 -4.31
C GLU A 55 14.78 -12.48 -3.12
N SER A 56 14.17 -13.62 -2.75
CA SER A 56 13.35 -13.67 -1.54
C SER A 56 14.14 -13.22 -0.31
N GLY A 57 13.56 -12.39 0.54
CA GLY A 57 14.24 -11.84 1.72
C GLY A 57 15.16 -10.64 1.46
N SER A 58 15.33 -10.17 0.22
CA SER A 58 16.23 -9.05 -0.12
C SER A 58 15.76 -7.65 0.32
N GLY A 59 14.74 -7.54 1.18
CA GLY A 59 14.27 -6.24 1.69
C GLY A 59 13.23 -5.49 0.86
N LYS A 60 12.81 -6.01 -0.31
CA LYS A 60 11.84 -5.32 -1.21
C LYS A 60 10.52 -4.95 -0.52
N THR A 61 9.92 -5.90 0.18
CA THR A 61 8.67 -5.69 0.92
C THR A 61 8.86 -4.68 2.05
N THR A 62 10.01 -4.71 2.72
CA THR A 62 10.38 -3.73 3.76
C THR A 62 10.47 -2.33 3.16
N LEU A 63 11.19 -2.16 2.05
CA LEU A 63 11.31 -0.87 1.37
C LEU A 63 9.93 -0.30 0.98
N GLY A 64 9.06 -1.12 0.37
CA GLY A 64 7.70 -0.69 0.02
C GLY A 64 6.87 -0.25 1.25
N ARG A 65 7.00 -0.95 2.38
CA ARG A 65 6.33 -0.56 3.63
C ARG A 65 6.89 0.73 4.23
N LEU A 66 8.20 0.96 4.15
CA LEU A 66 8.84 2.19 4.61
C LEU A 66 8.39 3.41 3.78
N LEU A 67 8.30 3.27 2.45
CA LEU A 67 7.83 4.35 1.56
C LEU A 67 6.45 4.89 1.94
N LEU A 68 5.56 4.01 2.42
CA LEU A 68 4.21 4.34 2.89
C LEU A 68 4.16 4.68 4.39
N ARG A 69 5.32 4.64 5.06
CA ARG A 69 5.49 4.69 6.51
C ARG A 69 4.58 3.72 7.26
N LEU A 70 4.29 2.55 6.68
CA LEU A 70 3.65 1.45 7.40
C LEU A 70 4.62 0.84 8.42
N GLU A 71 5.91 0.96 8.14
CA GLU A 71 7.02 0.80 9.07
C GLU A 71 7.77 2.13 9.14
N GLU A 72 8.32 2.47 10.30
CA GLU A 72 9.17 3.67 10.43
C GLU A 72 10.63 3.35 10.09
N PRO A 73 11.33 4.17 9.29
CA PRO A 73 12.75 4.00 9.05
C PRO A 73 13.56 4.30 10.32
N ASP A 74 14.73 3.67 10.44
CA ASP A 74 15.66 3.98 11.54
C ASP A 74 16.43 5.29 11.25
N SER A 75 16.68 5.57 9.97
CA SER A 75 17.25 6.82 9.48
C SER A 75 16.97 7.03 7.98
N GLY A 76 17.35 8.20 7.47
CA GLY A 76 17.06 8.63 6.11
C GLY A 76 15.78 9.45 6.00
N LYS A 77 15.46 9.88 4.78
CA LYS A 77 14.30 10.73 4.50
C LYS A 77 13.48 10.22 3.32
N ILE A 78 12.18 10.43 3.42
CA ILE A 78 11.22 10.17 2.35
C ILE A 78 10.50 11.47 2.06
N TYR A 79 10.51 11.91 0.80
CA TYR A 79 9.75 13.03 0.32
C TYR A 79 8.65 12.54 -0.62
N PHE A 80 7.44 13.07 -0.45
CA PHE A 80 6.32 12.86 -1.35
C PHE A 80 5.85 14.21 -1.87
N GLU A 81 5.89 14.40 -3.18
CA GLU A 81 5.60 15.68 -3.86
C GLU A 81 6.34 16.88 -3.22
N GLY A 82 7.62 16.68 -2.95
CA GLY A 82 8.50 17.70 -2.36
C GLY A 82 8.33 17.91 -0.84
N ALA A 83 7.31 17.34 -0.21
CA ALA A 83 7.13 17.43 1.25
C ALA A 83 7.90 16.30 1.97
N ASP A 84 8.68 16.64 3.01
CA ASP A 84 9.35 15.65 3.87
C ASP A 84 8.32 14.84 4.65
N PHE A 85 7.98 13.67 4.13
CA PHE A 85 6.99 12.77 4.69
C PHE A 85 7.47 12.14 5.99
N THR A 86 8.77 11.89 6.13
CA THR A 86 9.40 11.39 7.37
C THR A 86 9.27 12.37 8.54
N ALA A 87 9.29 13.68 8.28
CA ALA A 87 9.15 14.71 9.31
C ALA A 87 7.71 14.91 9.82
N VAL A 88 6.70 14.36 9.14
CA VAL A 88 5.29 14.52 9.53
C VAL A 88 5.01 13.71 10.80
N LYS A 89 4.64 14.40 11.89
CA LYS A 89 4.27 13.78 13.17
C LYS A 89 2.77 13.60 13.36
N GLU A 90 1.97 14.45 12.72
CA GLU A 90 0.52 14.46 12.89
C GLU A 90 -0.13 13.29 12.15
N GLN A 91 -0.81 12.40 12.88
CA GLN A 91 -1.42 11.20 12.32
C GLN A 91 -2.49 11.49 11.26
N SER A 92 -3.22 12.61 11.38
CA SER A 92 -4.19 13.07 10.38
C SER A 92 -3.51 13.36 9.03
N ARG A 93 -2.38 14.07 9.04
CA ARG A 93 -1.58 14.37 7.84
C ARG A 93 -0.97 13.12 7.25
N ILE A 94 -0.44 12.21 8.07
CA ILE A 94 0.06 10.91 7.58
C ILE A 94 -1.05 10.16 6.84
N ARG A 95 -2.28 10.16 7.37
CA ARG A 95 -3.44 9.56 6.70
C ARG A 95 -3.77 10.26 5.38
N GLU A 96 -3.63 11.58 5.30
CA GLU A 96 -3.82 12.34 4.05
C GLU A 96 -2.82 11.93 2.97
N PHE A 97 -1.52 11.82 3.32
CA PHE A 97 -0.49 11.30 2.42
C PHE A 97 -0.82 9.89 1.93
N ARG A 98 -1.19 8.97 2.84
CA ARG A 98 -1.55 7.58 2.49
C ARG A 98 -2.79 7.48 1.59
N ARG A 99 -3.73 8.42 1.64
CA ARG A 99 -4.86 8.45 0.68
C ARG A 99 -4.40 8.61 -0.76
N ARG A 100 -3.22 9.18 -0.97
CA ARG A 100 -2.61 9.45 -2.27
C ARG A 100 -1.57 8.41 -2.68
N MET A 101 -1.27 7.46 -1.78
CA MET A 101 -0.32 6.37 -2.00
C MET A 101 -0.99 5.05 -1.62
N GLN A 102 -1.54 4.36 -2.62
CA GLN A 102 -2.32 3.15 -2.42
C GLN A 102 -1.45 1.91 -2.65
N MET A 103 -1.52 0.95 -1.73
CA MET A 103 -0.73 -0.29 -1.79
C MET A 103 -1.61 -1.47 -2.20
N ILE A 104 -1.07 -2.32 -3.08
CA ILE A 104 -1.58 -3.66 -3.32
C ILE A 104 -0.56 -4.63 -2.74
N PHE A 105 -0.98 -5.48 -1.80
CA PHE A 105 -0.09 -6.46 -1.17
C PHE A 105 0.21 -7.63 -2.12
N GLN A 106 1.38 -8.25 -1.95
CA GLN A 106 1.84 -9.38 -2.78
C GLN A 106 0.84 -10.54 -2.81
N ASP A 107 0.18 -10.78 -1.68
CA ASP A 107 -1.01 -11.61 -1.62
C ASP A 107 -2.25 -10.68 -1.55
N PRO A 108 -2.94 -10.45 -2.68
CA PRO A 108 -4.17 -9.66 -2.67
C PRO A 108 -5.31 -10.39 -1.93
N TYR A 109 -5.21 -11.71 -1.73
CA TYR A 109 -6.22 -12.54 -1.06
C TYR A 109 -6.29 -12.24 0.44
N ASP A 110 -5.14 -12.09 1.11
CA ASP A 110 -5.07 -11.72 2.53
C ASP A 110 -5.57 -10.30 2.81
N SER A 111 -5.57 -9.44 1.79
CA SER A 111 -5.99 -8.05 1.92
C SER A 111 -7.52 -7.85 1.88
N ILE A 112 -8.29 -8.87 1.49
CA ILE A 112 -9.75 -8.81 1.31
C ILE A 112 -10.44 -9.58 2.43
N ASN A 113 -11.42 -8.96 3.09
CA ASN A 113 -12.25 -9.66 4.08
C ASN A 113 -13.20 -10.66 3.39
N PRO A 114 -13.07 -11.98 3.62
CA PRO A 114 -13.88 -12.99 2.92
C PRO A 114 -15.36 -12.96 3.28
N ARG A 115 -15.73 -12.25 4.35
CA ARG A 115 -17.12 -12.09 4.82
C ARG A 115 -17.84 -10.90 4.19
N MET A 116 -17.13 -10.06 3.44
CA MET A 116 -17.70 -8.90 2.76
C MET A 116 -17.98 -9.23 1.30
N ARG A 117 -19.06 -8.67 0.75
CA ARG A 117 -19.36 -8.72 -0.68
C ARG A 117 -18.42 -7.80 -1.46
N VAL A 118 -18.27 -8.05 -2.75
CA VAL A 118 -17.43 -7.22 -3.65
C VAL A 118 -17.75 -5.74 -3.51
N ARG A 119 -19.02 -5.35 -3.51
CA ARG A 119 -19.44 -3.94 -3.31
C ARG A 119 -18.97 -3.33 -2.00
N GLU A 120 -18.93 -4.13 -0.93
CA GLU A 120 -18.53 -3.67 0.39
C GLU A 120 -17.01 -3.51 0.44
N ILE A 121 -16.27 -4.45 -0.17
CA ILE A 121 -14.81 -4.43 -0.28
C ILE A 121 -14.36 -3.23 -1.11
N VAL A 122 -14.93 -3.04 -2.29
CA VAL A 122 -14.57 -1.97 -3.23
C VAL A 122 -15.07 -0.61 -2.73
N GLY A 123 -16.20 -0.56 -2.02
CA GLY A 123 -16.75 0.67 -1.45
C GLY A 123 -16.13 1.10 -0.12
N GLU A 124 -15.37 0.23 0.56
CA GLU A 124 -14.77 0.52 1.87
C GLU A 124 -13.90 1.79 1.86
N PRO A 125 -12.98 2.02 0.89
CA PRO A 125 -12.15 3.22 0.86
C PRO A 125 -12.97 4.51 0.78
N LEU A 126 -14.09 4.52 0.04
CA LEU A 126 -14.98 5.68 -0.04
C LEU A 126 -15.60 6.01 1.32
N ARG A 127 -15.93 4.99 2.12
CA ARG A 127 -16.47 5.15 3.47
C ARG A 127 -15.39 5.63 4.45
N VAL A 128 -14.23 4.99 4.45
CA VAL A 128 -13.13 5.27 5.40
C VAL A 128 -12.48 6.62 5.14
N HIS A 129 -12.39 7.05 3.88
CA HIS A 129 -11.77 8.32 3.50
C HIS A 129 -12.77 9.49 3.44
N GLY A 130 -14.06 9.24 3.70
CA GLY A 130 -15.05 10.28 3.90
C GLY A 130 -15.35 11.08 2.64
N ARG A 131 -15.32 10.45 1.45
CA ARG A 131 -15.88 11.09 0.25
C ARG A 131 -17.39 11.13 0.44
N GLY A 132 -17.94 12.32 0.69
CA GLY A 132 -19.35 12.59 1.04
C GLY A 132 -20.37 12.27 -0.07
N LEU A 133 -20.15 11.21 -0.83
CA LEU A 133 -21.07 10.69 -1.81
C LEU A 133 -22.28 10.10 -1.11
N ASN A 134 -23.47 10.35 -1.67
CA ASN A 134 -24.69 9.68 -1.23
C ASN A 134 -24.62 8.18 -1.62
N GLU A 135 -25.55 7.36 -1.14
CA GLU A 135 -25.52 5.91 -1.38
C GLU A 135 -25.56 5.54 -2.87
N ARG A 136 -26.35 6.28 -3.65
CA ARG A 136 -26.50 6.06 -5.08
C ARG A 136 -25.20 6.34 -5.83
N ASP A 137 -24.58 7.49 -5.60
CA ASP A 137 -23.33 7.88 -6.26
C ASP A 137 -22.20 6.90 -5.90
N ARG A 138 -22.17 6.39 -4.65
CA ARG A 138 -21.22 5.35 -4.24
C ARG A 138 -21.44 4.06 -5.03
N PHE A 139 -22.69 3.64 -5.19
CA PHE A 139 -23.01 2.44 -5.94
C PHE A 139 -22.67 2.57 -7.42
N GLU A 140 -23.00 3.71 -8.05
CA GLU A 140 -22.63 4.00 -9.44
C GLU A 140 -21.11 3.96 -9.62
N ARG A 141 -20.35 4.56 -8.70
CA ARG A 141 -18.88 4.51 -8.73
C ARG A 141 -18.32 3.09 -8.56
N ILE A 142 -18.92 2.27 -7.71
CA ILE A 142 -18.55 0.86 -7.55
C ILE A 142 -18.80 0.10 -8.86
N ILE A 143 -19.91 0.35 -9.55
CA ILE A 143 -20.21 -0.29 -10.83
C ILE A 143 -19.16 0.12 -11.89
N GLU A 144 -18.87 1.41 -12.00
CA GLU A 144 -17.86 1.93 -12.95
C GLU A 144 -16.49 1.28 -12.75
N ILE A 145 -15.98 1.25 -11.51
CA ILE A 145 -14.64 0.72 -11.26
C ILE A 145 -14.57 -0.78 -11.52
N LEU A 146 -15.65 -1.53 -11.28
CA LEU A 146 -15.74 -2.96 -11.59
C LEU A 146 -15.68 -3.19 -13.11
N GLU A 147 -16.33 -2.33 -13.91
CA GLU A 147 -16.22 -2.37 -15.38
C GLU A 147 -14.80 -2.03 -15.86
N ASP A 148 -14.17 -1.00 -15.27
CA ASP A 148 -12.81 -0.58 -15.62
C ASP A 148 -11.79 -1.71 -15.42
N VAL A 149 -11.92 -2.48 -14.33
CA VAL A 149 -11.07 -3.65 -14.07
C VAL A 149 -11.50 -4.91 -14.83
N LYS A 150 -12.46 -4.81 -15.76
CA LYS A 150 -13.00 -5.90 -16.60
C LYS A 150 -13.73 -7.00 -15.83
N LEU A 151 -14.40 -6.66 -14.75
CA LEU A 151 -15.43 -7.52 -14.13
C LEU A 151 -16.78 -7.21 -14.76
N THR A 152 -16.90 -7.50 -16.06
CA THR A 152 -18.06 -7.15 -16.90
C THR A 152 -18.97 -8.36 -17.12
N PRO A 153 -20.31 -8.21 -17.07
CA PRO A 153 -21.05 -7.06 -16.53
C PRO A 153 -20.87 -6.95 -15.00
N ALA A 154 -20.61 -5.74 -14.48
CA ALA A 154 -20.34 -5.50 -13.06
C ALA A 154 -21.47 -5.98 -12.13
N LYS A 155 -22.72 -5.89 -12.60
CA LYS A 155 -23.91 -6.40 -11.89
C LYS A 155 -23.82 -7.89 -11.54
N ASN A 156 -23.06 -8.68 -12.30
CA ASN A 156 -22.89 -10.11 -12.04
C ASN A 156 -21.94 -10.38 -10.87
N TYR A 157 -21.13 -9.40 -10.46
CA TYR A 157 -20.05 -9.55 -9.48
C TYR A 157 -20.31 -8.77 -8.19
N VAL A 158 -21.03 -7.66 -8.27
CA VAL A 158 -21.21 -6.67 -7.19
C VAL A 158 -21.67 -7.30 -5.86
N ASP A 159 -22.53 -8.33 -5.93
CA ASP A 159 -23.09 -9.00 -4.76
C ASP A 159 -22.40 -10.32 -4.42
N ARG A 160 -21.38 -10.74 -5.18
CA ARG A 160 -20.62 -11.95 -4.90
C ARG A 160 -19.71 -11.79 -3.70
N TYR A 161 -19.38 -12.90 -3.08
CA TYR A 161 -18.32 -13.04 -2.09
C TYR A 161 -17.01 -13.45 -2.75
N PRO A 162 -15.85 -13.19 -2.11
CA PRO A 162 -14.54 -13.54 -2.68
C PRO A 162 -14.36 -15.02 -3.05
N HIS A 163 -15.00 -15.94 -2.32
CA HIS A 163 -14.92 -17.37 -2.61
C HIS A 163 -15.66 -17.78 -3.89
N GLU A 164 -16.57 -16.94 -4.41
CA GLU A 164 -17.34 -17.17 -5.65
C GLU A 164 -16.62 -16.63 -6.91
N LEU A 165 -15.39 -16.15 -6.74
CA LEU A 165 -14.57 -15.54 -7.79
C LEU A 165 -13.35 -16.40 -8.11
N SER A 166 -12.92 -16.41 -9.37
CA SER A 166 -11.61 -16.95 -9.75
C SER A 166 -10.47 -16.12 -9.14
N GLY A 167 -9.26 -16.68 -9.07
CA GLY A 167 -8.09 -15.95 -8.53
C GLY A 167 -7.84 -14.62 -9.25
N GLY A 168 -7.89 -14.62 -10.58
CA GLY A 168 -7.74 -13.39 -11.38
C GLY A 168 -8.88 -12.39 -11.17
N GLN A 169 -10.12 -12.85 -10.92
CA GLN A 169 -11.23 -11.95 -10.59
C GLN A 169 -11.03 -11.31 -9.21
N ARG A 170 -10.56 -12.06 -8.21
CA ARG A 170 -10.23 -11.52 -6.88
C ARG A 170 -9.12 -10.48 -6.96
N GLN A 171 -8.09 -10.71 -7.78
CA GLN A 171 -7.03 -9.73 -8.03
C GLN A 171 -7.59 -8.43 -8.61
N ARG A 172 -8.52 -8.52 -9.56
CA ARG A 172 -9.22 -7.34 -10.11
C ARG A 172 -10.05 -6.60 -9.05
N VAL A 173 -10.71 -7.32 -8.14
CA VAL A 173 -11.40 -6.70 -6.99
C VAL A 173 -10.43 -5.96 -6.07
N ALA A 174 -9.25 -6.54 -5.78
CA ALA A 174 -8.23 -5.87 -4.99
C ALA A 174 -7.74 -4.58 -5.67
N ILE A 175 -7.46 -4.63 -6.97
CA ILE A 175 -7.09 -3.46 -7.78
C ILE A 175 -8.21 -2.40 -7.75
N ALA A 176 -9.46 -2.81 -7.96
CA ALA A 176 -10.61 -1.90 -7.94
C ALA A 176 -10.72 -1.17 -6.58
N ARG A 177 -10.56 -1.89 -5.47
CA ARG A 177 -10.53 -1.28 -4.12
C ARG A 177 -9.41 -0.24 -4.00
N THR A 178 -8.20 -0.53 -4.47
CA THR A 178 -7.07 0.41 -4.42
C THR A 178 -7.31 1.69 -5.23
N LEU A 179 -8.12 1.63 -6.29
CA LEU A 179 -8.41 2.77 -7.17
C LEU A 179 -9.58 3.65 -6.70
N MET A 180 -10.29 3.26 -5.64
CA MET A 180 -11.47 3.94 -5.11
C MET A 180 -11.11 5.06 -4.12
#